data_AF-A0AAW1X679-F1
#
_entry.id   AF-A0AAW1X679-F1
#
_cell.length_a   1.000
_cell.length_b   1.000
_cell.length_c   1.000
_cell.angle_alpha   90.00
_cell.angle_beta   90.00
_cell.angle_gamma   90.00
#
_symmetry.space_group_name_H-M   'P 1'
#
loop_
_entity.id
_entity.type
_entity.pdbx_description
1 polymer ?
#
loop_
_entity_poly.entity_id
_entity_poly.type
_entity_poly.pdbx_seq_one_letter_code
_entity_poly.pdbx_strand_id
1 'polypeptide(L)'
;MDMHIFMSHCSFPALKILLRNYLGFEEGDLDEEIAREFEEVLDKAGMTPADVSEALIKNRRDKNKAVRELLEVLKVKAEKNKKSNAGGDEDQQQDDEKIEK
;
A
#
# COMPACT_ATOMS: atom_id res chain seq x y z
N MET A 1 18.67 -21.86 -6.01
CA MET A 1 17.71 -22.01 -4.90
C MET A 1 16.89 -20.73 -4.89
N ASP A 2 15.64 -20.79 -5.33
CA ASP A 2 14.78 -19.61 -5.36
C ASP A 2 14.22 -19.38 -3.95
N MET A 3 14.74 -18.35 -3.28
CA MET A 3 14.14 -17.85 -2.04
C MET A 3 12.89 -17.06 -2.40
N HIS A 4 11.72 -17.69 -2.23
CA HIS A 4 10.45 -16.98 -2.24
C HIS A 4 10.33 -16.21 -0.93
N ILE A 5 10.74 -14.94 -0.93
CA ILE A 5 10.48 -14.04 0.20
C ILE A 5 9.01 -13.64 0.11
N PHE A 6 8.18 -14.22 0.99
CA PHE A 6 6.84 -13.69 1.24
C PHE A 6 7.00 -12.31 1.88
N MET A 7 6.80 -11.24 1.10
CA MET A 7 6.68 -9.91 1.65
C MET A 7 5.30 -9.78 2.31
N SER A 8 5.29 -9.71 3.64
CA SER A 8 4.10 -9.41 4.41
C SER A 8 3.46 -8.11 3.92
N HIS A 9 2.14 -8.01 4.06
CA HIS A 9 1.39 -6.79 3.78
C HIS A 9 1.98 -5.58 4.53
N CYS A 10 1.79 -4.39 3.95
CA CYS A 10 2.27 -3.13 4.52
C CYS A 10 1.52 -2.86 5.82
N SER A 11 2.25 -2.83 6.93
CA SER A 11 1.71 -2.45 8.24
C SER A 11 1.70 -0.93 8.40
N PHE A 12 0.90 -0.42 9.34
CA PHE A 12 0.85 1.01 9.64
C PHE A 12 2.23 1.60 10.05
N PRO A 13 3.08 0.93 10.86
CA PRO A 13 4.44 1.38 11.10
C PRO A 13 5.29 1.47 9.83
N ALA A 14 5.16 0.51 8.90
CA ALA A 14 5.86 0.55 7.62
C ALA A 14 5.38 1.73 6.77
N LEU A 15 4.08 1.98 6.69
CA LEU A 15 3.53 3.14 5.98
C LEU A 15 4.12 4.46 6.49
N LYS A 16 4.24 4.65 7.81
CA LYS A 16 4.83 5.88 8.38
C LYS A 16 6.27 6.09 7.90
N ILE A 17 7.06 5.02 7.82
CA ILE A 17 8.42 5.06 7.28
C ILE A 17 8.39 5.46 5.79
N LEU A 18 7.48 4.88 5.00
CA LEU A 18 7.34 5.20 3.58
C LEU A 18 6.91 6.66 3.36
N LEU A 19 5.95 7.17 4.14
CA LEU A 19 5.52 8.57 4.09
C LEU A 19 6.68 9.53 4.40
N ARG A 20 7.48 9.21 5.43
CA ARG A 20 8.69 9.97 5.74
C ARG A 20 9.71 9.92 4.59
N ASN A 21 9.97 8.74 4.03
CA ASN A 21 11.00 8.56 3.01
C ASN A 21 10.64 9.16 1.65
N TYR A 22 9.38 9.04 1.21
CA TYR A 22 8.96 9.47 -0.12
C TYR A 22 8.37 10.88 -0.16
N LEU A 23 7.68 11.28 0.91
CA LEU A 23 6.99 12.56 0.98
C LEU A 23 7.61 13.52 2.00
N GLY A 24 8.56 13.07 2.83
CA GLY A 24 9.15 13.90 3.87
C GLY A 24 8.12 14.34 4.91
N PHE A 25 7.24 13.42 5.33
CA PHE A 25 6.35 13.64 6.48
C PHE A 25 7.16 13.53 7.78
N GLU A 26 6.89 14.46 8.70
CA GLU A 26 7.35 14.43 10.08
C GLU A 26 6.19 14.09 11.03
N GLU A 27 6.51 13.90 12.32
CA GLU A 27 5.51 13.65 13.34
C GLU A 27 4.55 14.86 13.45
N GLY A 28 3.26 14.62 13.20
CA GLY A 28 2.23 15.66 13.22
C GLY A 28 1.81 16.21 11.84
N ASP A 29 2.53 15.86 10.76
CA ASP A 29 2.12 16.24 9.39
C ASP A 29 0.90 15.46 8.88
N LEU A 30 0.67 14.27 9.44
CA LEU A 30 -0.45 13.41 9.10
C LEU A 30 -1.56 13.60 10.15
N ASP A 31 -2.73 14.06 9.69
CA ASP A 31 -3.91 14.18 10.54
C ASP A 31 -4.22 12.87 11.26
N GLU A 32 -4.51 12.92 12.57
CA GLU A 32 -4.79 11.73 13.37
C GLU A 32 -5.98 10.91 12.83
N GLU A 33 -6.97 11.58 12.25
CA GLU A 33 -8.12 10.93 11.61
C GLU A 33 -7.68 10.11 10.39
N ILE A 34 -6.86 10.69 9.52
CA ILE A 34 -6.31 10.01 8.33
C ILE A 34 -5.41 8.84 8.75
N ALA A 35 -4.61 9.03 9.81
CA ALA A 35 -3.76 7.98 10.35
C ALA A 35 -4.57 6.76 10.83
N ARG A 36 -5.67 6.99 11.56
CA ARG A 36 -6.59 5.91 11.99
C ARG A 36 -7.24 5.22 10.80
N GLU A 37 -7.67 5.98 9.80
CA GLU A 37 -8.24 5.40 8.59
C GLU A 37 -7.24 4.46 7.89
N PHE A 38 -5.98 4.86 7.76
CA PHE A 38 -4.94 3.99 7.20
C PHE A 38 -4.79 2.69 7.97
N GLU A 39 -4.72 2.76 9.30
CA GLU A 39 -4.61 1.58 10.16
C GLU A 39 -5.77 0.62 9.94
N GLU A 40 -7.00 1.13 9.79
CA GLU A 40 -8.17 0.30 9.54
C GLU A 40 -8.24 -0.33 8.15
N VAL A 41 -7.68 0.32 7.12
CA VAL A 41 -7.80 -0.15 5.73
C VAL A 41 -6.58 -0.92 5.24
N LEU A 42 -5.39 -0.69 5.79
CA LEU A 42 -4.14 -1.35 5.37
C LEU A 42 -4.23 -2.88 5.52
N ASP A 43 -4.65 -3.34 6.70
CA ASP A 43 -4.78 -4.77 6.99
C ASP A 43 -5.84 -5.44 6.10
N LYS A 44 -6.91 -4.71 5.77
CA LYS A 44 -7.99 -5.21 4.89
C LYS A 44 -7.58 -5.23 3.42
N ALA A 45 -6.78 -4.26 3.00
CA ALA A 45 -6.35 -4.10 1.61
C ALA A 45 -5.26 -5.08 1.20
N GLY A 46 -4.45 -5.58 2.14
CA GLY A 46 -3.39 -6.55 1.86
C GLY A 46 -2.35 -6.04 0.84
N MET A 47 -2.17 -4.72 0.72
CA MET A 47 -1.18 -4.13 -0.19
C MET A 47 0.24 -4.35 0.34
N THR A 48 1.19 -4.63 -0.57
CA THR A 48 2.59 -4.77 -0.20
C THR A 48 3.25 -3.41 0.01
N PRO A 49 4.38 -3.32 0.74
CA PRO A 49 5.17 -2.09 0.82
C PRO A 49 5.59 -1.54 -0.56
N ALA A 50 5.76 -2.40 -1.57
CA ALA A 50 6.06 -2.00 -2.94
C ALA A 50 4.87 -1.28 -3.60
N ASP A 51 3.66 -1.84 -3.50
CA ASP A 51 2.44 -1.22 -4.03
C ASP A 51 2.20 0.16 -3.39
N VAL A 52 2.40 0.25 -2.07
CA VAL A 52 2.27 1.52 -1.33
C VAL A 52 3.31 2.52 -1.79
N SER A 53 4.56 2.10 -1.97
CA SER A 53 5.64 2.97 -2.47
C SER A 53 5.34 3.50 -3.87
N GLU A 54 4.83 2.65 -4.75
CA GLU A 54 4.45 3.04 -6.12
C GLU A 54 3.39 4.16 -6.12
N ALA A 55 2.34 3.99 -5.30
CA ALA A 55 1.29 5.00 -5.14
C ALA A 55 1.83 6.33 -4.59
N LEU A 56 2.78 6.29 -3.64
CA LEU A 56 3.43 7.48 -3.12
C LEU A 56 4.32 8.16 -4.18
N ILE A 57 5.08 7.40 -4.96
CA ILE A 57 5.98 7.92 -6.00
C ILE A 57 5.19 8.63 -7.11
N LYS A 58 4.05 8.06 -7.53
CA LYS A 58 3.15 8.65 -8.55
C LYS A 58 2.76 10.10 -8.23
N ASN A 59 2.57 10.41 -6.94
CA ASN A 59 2.13 11.73 -6.48
C ASN A 59 3.16 12.45 -5.60
N ARG A 60 4.45 12.08 -5.64
CA ARG A 60 5.48 12.60 -4.71
C ARG A 60 5.64 14.13 -4.67
N ARG A 61 5.20 14.83 -5.71
CA ARG A 61 5.27 16.31 -5.81
C ARG A 61 4.22 17.01 -4.96
N ASP A 62 3.14 16.32 -4.60
CA ASP A 62 2.05 16.84 -3.79
C ASP A 62 1.73 15.85 -2.68
N LYS A 63 2.26 16.16 -1.49
CA LYS A 63 2.14 15.34 -0.28
C LYS A 63 0.68 15.01 0.05
N ASN A 64 -0.18 16.03 0.02
CA ASN A 64 -1.59 15.90 0.39
C ASN A 64 -2.35 15.07 -0.63
N LYS A 65 -2.06 15.28 -1.92
CA LYS A 65 -2.65 14.46 -2.99
C LYS A 65 -2.21 13.00 -2.87
N ALA A 66 -0.93 12.73 -2.64
CA ALA A 66 -0.40 11.38 -2.51
C ALA A 66 -1.06 10.59 -1.38
N VAL A 67 -1.24 11.23 -0.22
CA VAL A 67 -1.91 10.62 0.94
C VAL A 67 -3.37 10.30 0.64
N ARG A 68 -4.11 11.25 0.06
CA ARG A 68 -5.53 11.05 -0.27
C ARG A 68 -5.74 9.95 -1.30
N GLU A 69 -4.91 9.94 -2.35
CA GLU A 69 -5.00 8.94 -3.41
C GLU A 69 -4.62 7.54 -2.90
N LEU A 70 -3.58 7.43 -2.07
CA LEU A 70 -3.23 6.17 -1.42
C LEU A 70 -4.38 5.63 -0.55
N LEU A 71 -5.01 6.50 0.23
CA LEU A 71 -6.14 6.12 1.09
C LEU A 71 -7.33 5.62 0.27
N GLU A 72 -7.63 6.27 -0.85
CA GLU A 72 -8.68 5.85 -1.77
C GLU A 72 -8.38 4.48 -2.38
N VAL A 73 -7.14 4.27 -2.85
CA VAL A 73 -6.70 2.98 -3.41
C VAL A 73 -6.83 1.87 -2.37
N LEU A 74 -6.40 2.11 -1.13
CA LEU A 74 -6.52 1.15 -0.03
C LEU A 74 -7.97 0.83 0.29
N LYS A 75 -8.87 1.83 0.36
CA LYS A 75 -10.31 1.61 0.57
C LYS A 75 -10.92 0.75 -0.52
N VAL A 76 -10.63 1.04 -1.80
CA VAL A 76 -11.12 0.26 -2.93
C VAL A 76 -10.63 -1.18 -2.87
N LYS A 77 -9.35 -1.40 -2.52
CA LYS A 77 -8.76 -2.74 -2.45
C LYS A 77 -9.29 -3.52 -1.24
N ALA A 78 -9.47 -2.87 -0.09
CA ALA A 78 -10.12 -3.44 1.09
C ALA A 78 -11.56 -3.89 0.80
N GLU A 79 -12.34 -3.08 0.10
CA GLU A 79 -13.72 -3.43 -0.27
C GLU A 79 -13.79 -4.56 -1.30
N LYS A 80 -12.82 -4.62 -2.24
CA LYS A 80 -12.68 -5.75 -3.17
C LYS A 80 -12.36 -7.05 -2.43
N ASN A 81 -11.39 -7.01 -1.51
CA ASN A 81 -11.00 -8.19 -0.72
C ASN A 81 -12.13 -8.70 0.16
N LYS A 82 -12.94 -7.81 0.75
CA LYS A 82 -14.15 -8.21 1.51
C LYS A 82 -15.17 -8.95 0.63
N LYS A 83 -15.35 -8.53 -0.63
CA LYS A 83 -16.30 -9.16 -1.56
C LYS A 83 -15.81 -10.49 -2.10
N SER A 84 -14.50 -10.63 -2.34
CA SER A 84 -13.89 -11.89 -2.79
C SER A 84 -13.93 -12.99 -1.72
N ASN A 85 -13.96 -12.64 -0.43
CA ASN A 85 -14.06 -13.63 0.64
C ASN A 85 -15.45 -14.30 0.77
N ALA A 86 -16.42 -13.95 -0.10
CA ALA A 86 -17.71 -14.61 -0.23
C ALA A 86 -17.75 -15.65 -1.39
N GLY A 87 -16.65 -15.85 -2.11
CA GLY A 87 -16.58 -16.87 -3.15
C GLY A 87 -15.18 -17.09 -3.72
N GLY A 88 -14.50 -18.11 -3.19
CA GLY A 88 -13.40 -18.82 -3.86
C GLY A 88 -12.02 -18.17 -3.83
N ASP A 89 -11.05 -18.92 -3.30
CA ASP A 89 -9.62 -18.76 -3.59
C ASP A 89 -9.34 -18.56 -5.09
N GLU A 90 -8.27 -17.81 -5.37
CA GLU A 90 -7.25 -17.98 -6.44
C GLU A 90 -6.81 -16.65 -7.10
N ASP A 91 -5.54 -16.32 -6.84
CA ASP A 91 -4.52 -15.73 -7.72
C ASP A 91 -4.88 -14.81 -8.91
N GLN A 92 -4.23 -13.64 -8.98
CA GLN A 92 -3.33 -13.24 -10.10
C GLN A 92 -2.78 -11.80 -9.86
N GLN A 93 -1.48 -11.46 -9.87
CA GLN A 93 -0.26 -11.82 -10.65
C GLN A 93 0.07 -10.74 -11.69
N GLN A 94 1.35 -10.32 -11.70
CA GLN A 94 2.22 -9.91 -12.83
C GLN A 94 3.07 -8.69 -12.48
N ASP A 95 4.37 -8.92 -12.32
CA ASP A 95 5.38 -8.06 -12.95
C ASP A 95 6.42 -8.98 -13.59
N ASP A 96 6.25 -9.17 -14.89
CA ASP A 96 7.27 -9.65 -15.82
C ASP A 96 8.43 -8.65 -15.85
N GLU A 97 9.67 -9.12 -15.67
CA GLU A 97 10.77 -8.55 -16.45
C GLU A 97 11.73 -9.65 -16.93
N LYS A 98 11.59 -9.96 -18.22
CA LYS A 98 12.59 -10.62 -19.08
C LYS A 98 13.92 -9.86 -18.98
N ILE A 99 15.03 -10.52 -18.71
CA ILE A 99 16.29 -10.25 -19.43
C ILE A 99 16.97 -11.56 -19.80
N GLU A 100 17.00 -11.76 -21.11
CA GLU A 100 17.71 -12.77 -21.89
C GLU A 100 19.20 -12.40 -22.00
N LYS A 101 20.11 -13.31 -21.59
CA LYS A 101 21.19 -13.92 -22.39
C LYS A 101 22.22 -14.64 -21.52
#